data_AF-A0A8K0KUG8-F1
#
_entry.id   AF-A0A8K0KUG8-F1
#
_cell.length_a   1.000
_cell.length_b   1.000
_cell.length_c   1.000
_cell.angle_alpha   90.00
_cell.angle_beta   90.00
_cell.angle_gamma   90.00
#
_symmetry.space_group_name_H-M   'P 1'
#
loop_
_entity.id
_entity.type
_entity.pdbx_description
1 polymer ?
#
loop_
_entity_poly.entity_id
_entity_poly.type
_entity_poly.pdbx_seq_one_letter_code
_entity_poly.pdbx_strand_id
1 'polypeptide(L)'
;MDKLNTRARSELETYNLPQLFDTLDWSVQDDRATLGSASIDQVRERFKLWRAETVRQLNCLAAAENLPRFNYCLHVDEAALRSVVDAPAPPPPRFLIPGRDPAKYTYIYYKGYVNLINAEWDEEAGRDSGIDGRVVDGKTYADVGHCRVVADWLVPGTYWFLSTWVGWTSMYRRPPEITCY
;
A
#
# COMPACT_ATOMS: atom_id res chain seq x y z
N MET A 1 4.57 11.33 -8.75
CA MET A 1 3.12 11.40 -8.43
C MET A 1 2.24 11.19 -9.65
N ASP A 2 2.58 11.71 -10.83
CA ASP A 2 1.72 11.64 -12.03
C ASP A 2 1.23 10.23 -12.39
N LYS A 3 2.11 9.22 -12.40
CA LYS A 3 1.72 7.82 -12.66
C LYS A 3 0.62 7.33 -11.71
N LEU A 4 0.77 7.61 -10.41
CA LEU A 4 -0.18 7.20 -9.37
C LEU A 4 -1.51 7.95 -9.51
N ASN A 5 -1.47 9.24 -9.83
CA ASN A 5 -2.66 10.06 -10.08
C ASN A 5 -3.43 9.59 -11.32
N THR A 6 -2.73 9.33 -12.44
CA THR A 6 -3.35 8.77 -13.65
C THR A 6 -4.03 7.45 -13.34
N ARG A 7 -3.38 6.58 -12.54
CA ARG A 7 -3.95 5.29 -12.17
C ARG A 7 -5.16 5.41 -11.25
N ALA A 8 -5.06 6.18 -10.17
CA ALA A 8 -6.17 6.40 -9.25
C ALA A 8 -7.40 6.99 -9.97
N ARG A 9 -7.19 7.91 -10.92
CA ARG A 9 -8.27 8.45 -11.77
C ARG A 9 -8.93 7.35 -12.61
N SER A 10 -8.13 6.54 -13.31
CA SER A 10 -8.64 5.44 -14.15
C SER A 10 -9.42 4.39 -13.34
N GLU A 11 -8.97 4.06 -12.12
CA GLU A 11 -9.72 3.15 -11.26
C GLU A 11 -11.04 3.75 -10.79
N LEU A 12 -11.04 5.01 -10.33
CA LEU A 12 -12.27 5.70 -9.92
C LEU A 12 -13.29 5.82 -11.06
N GLU A 13 -12.83 6.08 -12.29
CA GLU A 13 -13.67 6.06 -13.49
C GLU A 13 -14.30 4.68 -13.73
N THR A 14 -13.54 3.59 -13.52
CA THR A 14 -14.04 2.21 -13.65
C THR A 14 -15.17 1.93 -12.66
N TYR A 15 -15.11 2.52 -11.46
CA TYR A 15 -16.15 2.41 -10.43
C TYR A 15 -17.27 3.46 -10.55
N ASN A 16 -17.30 4.29 -11.61
CA ASN A 16 -18.24 5.41 -11.78
C ASN A 16 -18.21 6.43 -10.62
N LEU A 17 -17.02 6.68 -10.05
CA LEU A 17 -16.79 7.62 -8.96
C LEU A 17 -15.71 8.68 -9.28
N PRO A 18 -15.66 9.27 -10.49
CA PRO A 18 -14.59 10.21 -10.87
C PRO A 18 -14.51 11.45 -9.97
N GLN A 19 -15.64 11.88 -9.38
CA GLN A 19 -15.73 13.02 -8.47
C GLN A 19 -14.93 12.82 -7.17
N LEU A 20 -14.65 11.58 -6.77
CA LEU A 20 -13.84 11.32 -5.57
C LEU A 20 -12.37 11.66 -5.79
N PHE A 21 -11.91 11.75 -7.04
CA PHE A 21 -10.52 12.07 -7.33
C PHE A 21 -10.14 13.44 -6.77
N ASP A 22 -11.05 14.43 -6.85
CA ASP A 22 -10.81 15.79 -6.35
C ASP A 22 -10.78 15.86 -4.81
N THR A 23 -11.19 14.79 -4.13
CA THR A 23 -11.14 14.65 -2.66
C THR A 23 -9.90 13.90 -2.17
N LEU A 24 -9.09 13.38 -3.10
CA LEU A 24 -7.90 12.60 -2.77
C LEU A 24 -6.83 13.50 -2.17
N ASP A 25 -6.42 13.17 -0.95
CA ASP A 25 -5.37 13.89 -0.21
C ASP A 25 -4.14 12.99 -0.03
N TRP A 26 -3.06 13.34 -0.71
CA TRP A 26 -1.78 12.67 -0.56
C TRP A 26 -0.96 13.34 0.54
N SER A 27 -0.94 12.76 1.73
CA SER A 27 -0.04 13.20 2.81
C SER A 27 1.39 12.67 2.58
N VAL A 28 2.09 13.29 1.62
CA VAL A 28 3.47 12.92 1.26
C VAL A 28 4.46 13.55 2.22
N GLN A 29 5.37 12.73 2.76
CA GLN A 29 6.48 13.17 3.62
C GLN A 29 7.80 12.96 2.85
N ASP A 30 8.36 14.04 2.31
CA ASP A 30 9.65 14.02 1.59
C ASP A 30 10.73 14.72 2.41
N ASP A 31 11.33 13.97 3.34
CA ASP A 31 12.40 14.42 4.21
C ASP A 31 13.60 13.49 4.04
N ARG A 32 14.34 13.68 2.96
CA ARG A 32 15.49 12.84 2.59
C ARG A 32 16.55 12.75 3.68
N ALA A 33 16.74 13.81 4.48
CA ALA A 33 17.77 13.85 5.51
C ALA A 33 17.50 12.83 6.63
N THR A 34 16.23 12.59 6.95
CA THR A 34 15.84 11.65 8.02
C THR A 34 15.30 10.32 7.50
N LEU A 35 14.70 10.28 6.30
CA LEU A 35 14.09 9.08 5.72
C LEU A 35 15.03 8.30 4.79
N GLY A 36 16.10 8.91 4.27
CA GLY A 36 16.95 8.31 3.24
C GLY A 36 17.66 7.01 3.66
N SER A 37 17.81 6.77 4.97
CA SER A 37 18.37 5.53 5.54
C SER A 37 17.48 4.94 6.64
N ALA A 38 16.22 5.34 6.71
CA ALA A 38 15.32 4.87 7.76
C ALA A 38 14.95 3.39 7.53
N SER A 39 14.98 2.60 8.60
CA SER A 39 14.42 1.24 8.57
C SER A 39 12.88 1.28 8.52
N ILE A 40 12.25 0.19 8.11
CA ILE A 40 10.78 0.04 8.16
C ILE A 40 10.24 0.33 9.57
N ASP A 41 10.95 -0.10 10.62
CA ASP A 41 10.54 0.15 12.00
C ASP A 41 10.60 1.65 12.35
N GLN A 42 11.64 2.35 11.90
CA GLN A 42 11.74 3.81 12.10
C GLN A 42 10.64 4.57 11.34
N VAL A 43 10.32 4.14 10.11
CA VAL A 43 9.20 4.70 9.34
C VAL A 43 7.87 4.45 10.04
N ARG A 44 7.66 3.23 10.58
CA ARG A 44 6.45 2.87 11.35
C ARG A 44 6.27 3.77 12.57
N GLU A 45 7.31 3.97 13.36
CA GLU A 45 7.24 4.84 14.54
C GLU A 45 6.95 6.29 14.19
N ARG A 46 7.58 6.82 13.13
CA ARG A 46 7.24 8.16 12.62
C ARG A 46 5.78 8.25 12.16
N PHE A 47 5.28 7.20 11.49
CA PHE A 47 3.89 7.16 11.05
C PHE A 47 2.91 7.12 12.23
N LYS A 48 3.21 6.36 13.29
CA LYS A 48 2.42 6.37 14.54
C LYS A 48 2.34 7.76 15.16
N LEU A 49 3.45 8.51 15.18
CA LEU A 49 3.46 9.90 15.66
C LEU A 49 2.59 10.81 14.80
N TRP A 50 2.72 10.73 13.46
CA TRP A 50 1.89 11.47 12.52
C TRP A 50 0.39 11.15 12.71
N ARG A 51 0.05 9.87 12.88
CA ARG A 51 -1.31 9.41 13.13
C ARG A 51 -1.86 10.04 14.41
N ALA A 52 -1.13 9.93 15.52
CA ALA A 52 -1.56 10.47 16.81
C ALA A 52 -1.80 11.99 16.74
N GLU A 53 -0.90 12.73 16.09
CA GLU A 53 -1.07 14.18 15.89
C GLU A 53 -2.28 14.50 15.01
N THR A 54 -2.41 13.83 13.87
CA THR A 54 -3.47 14.10 12.88
C THR A 54 -4.85 13.77 13.46
N VAL A 55 -4.98 12.63 14.16
CA VAL A 55 -6.24 12.23 14.81
C VAL A 55 -6.67 13.24 15.86
N ARG A 56 -5.72 13.77 16.64
CA ARG A 56 -5.96 14.83 17.62
C ARG A 56 -6.40 16.14 16.94
N GLN A 57 -5.70 16.57 15.88
CA GLN A 57 -6.02 17.82 15.18
C GLN A 57 -7.38 17.78 14.48
N LEU A 58 -7.72 16.64 13.85
CA LEU A 58 -8.98 16.46 13.13
C LEU A 58 -10.14 16.00 14.03
N ASN A 59 -9.87 15.70 15.30
CA ASN A 59 -10.83 15.16 16.26
C ASN A 59 -11.62 13.95 15.69
N CYS A 60 -10.92 13.00 15.07
CA CYS A 60 -11.52 11.93 14.27
C CYS A 60 -11.22 10.52 14.79
N LEU A 61 -11.09 10.34 16.11
CA LEU A 61 -10.67 9.08 16.74
C LEU A 61 -11.46 7.85 16.25
N ALA A 62 -12.80 7.93 16.23
CA ALA A 62 -13.65 6.83 15.77
C ALA A 62 -13.42 6.45 14.29
N ALA A 63 -13.09 7.44 13.45
CA ALA A 63 -12.75 7.19 12.05
C ALA A 63 -11.35 6.58 11.94
N ALA A 64 -10.40 6.99 12.79
CA ALA A 64 -9.02 6.53 12.76
C ALA A 64 -8.85 5.04 13.05
N GLU A 65 -9.74 4.45 13.84
CA GLU A 65 -9.73 3.02 14.13
C GLU A 65 -10.03 2.17 12.89
N ASN A 66 -10.90 2.67 12.01
CA ASN A 66 -11.46 1.88 10.90
C ASN A 66 -10.94 2.30 9.53
N LEU A 67 -10.35 3.49 9.40
CA LEU A 67 -9.89 4.01 8.12
C LEU A 67 -8.44 3.59 7.81
N PRO A 68 -8.20 2.89 6.69
CA PRO A 68 -6.88 2.39 6.31
C PRO A 68 -5.78 3.46 6.26
N ARG A 69 -6.11 4.71 5.93
CA ARG A 69 -5.14 5.84 5.94
C ARG A 69 -4.46 6.10 7.28
N PHE A 70 -5.05 5.67 8.39
CA PHE A 70 -4.49 5.83 9.73
C PHE A 70 -3.82 4.56 10.24
N ASN A 71 -4.07 3.42 9.61
CA ASN A 71 -3.55 2.12 10.02
C ASN A 71 -2.42 1.62 9.11
N TYR A 72 -2.31 2.17 7.89
CA TYR A 72 -1.28 1.80 6.92
C TYR A 72 -0.66 3.00 6.23
N CYS A 73 0.66 2.97 6.07
CA CYS A 73 1.40 3.94 5.26
C CYS A 73 2.18 3.28 4.13
N LEU A 74 2.45 4.07 3.10
CA LEU A 74 3.28 3.66 1.98
C LEU A 74 4.71 4.15 2.22
N HIS A 75 5.67 3.25 2.09
CA HIS A 75 7.10 3.54 2.10
C HIS A 75 7.68 3.23 0.71
N VAL A 76 8.31 4.24 0.12
CA VAL A 76 8.91 4.17 -1.21
C VAL A 76 10.42 4.38 -1.08
N ASP A 77 11.14 3.27 -1.01
CA ASP A 77 12.61 3.27 -1.09
C ASP A 77 13.09 3.31 -2.55
N GLU A 78 14.41 3.36 -2.74
CA GLU A 78 15.01 3.36 -4.08
C GLU A 78 14.62 2.12 -4.90
N ALA A 79 14.52 0.94 -4.29
CA ALA A 79 14.18 -0.29 -5.00
C ALA A 79 12.71 -0.29 -5.46
N ALA A 80 11.80 0.17 -4.60
CA ALA A 80 10.40 0.38 -4.92
C ALA A 80 10.26 1.42 -6.05
N LEU A 81 10.96 2.55 -5.96
CA LEU A 81 10.93 3.59 -6.99
C LEU A 81 11.44 3.07 -8.34
N ARG A 82 12.61 2.41 -8.37
CA ARG A 82 13.15 1.79 -9.58
C ARG A 82 12.21 0.74 -10.15
N SER A 83 11.55 -0.05 -9.31
CA SER A 83 10.59 -1.07 -9.76
C SER A 83 9.41 -0.48 -10.55
N VAL A 84 9.03 0.77 -10.27
CA VAL A 84 7.94 1.49 -10.96
C VAL A 84 8.44 2.30 -12.15
N VAL A 85 9.65 2.86 -12.07
CA VAL A 85 10.26 3.69 -13.12
C VAL A 85 10.77 2.82 -14.27
N ASP A 86 11.49 1.74 -13.95
CA ASP A 86 12.19 0.89 -14.90
C ASP A 86 11.31 -0.27 -15.43
N ALA A 87 10.06 -0.36 -14.97
CA ALA A 87 9.14 -1.40 -15.42
C ALA A 87 8.93 -1.32 -16.96
N PRO A 88 9.08 -2.44 -17.70
CA PRO A 88 8.86 -2.46 -19.14
C PRO A 88 7.43 -2.02 -19.49
N ALA A 89 7.21 -1.53 -20.71
CA ALA A 89 5.88 -1.21 -21.22
C ALA A 89 4.94 -2.42 -21.05
N PRO A 90 3.66 -2.23 -20.66
CA PRO A 90 2.79 -3.36 -20.41
C PRO A 90 2.54 -4.05 -21.76
N PRO A 91 2.53 -5.39 -21.83
CA PRO A 91 2.00 -6.04 -23.02
C PRO A 91 0.53 -5.66 -23.21
N PRO A 92 0.01 -5.67 -24.44
CA PRO A 92 -1.41 -5.43 -24.68
C PRO A 92 -2.25 -6.46 -23.90
N PRO A 93 -3.44 -6.07 -23.39
CA PRO A 93 -4.28 -6.91 -22.54
C PRO A 93 -4.56 -8.28 -23.18
N ARG A 94 -4.19 -9.38 -22.49
CA ARG A 94 -4.34 -10.75 -23.01
C ARG A 94 -5.70 -11.41 -22.80
N PHE A 95 -6.60 -10.83 -21.99
CA PHE A 95 -7.90 -11.46 -21.71
C PHE A 95 -9.05 -10.48 -21.91
N LEU A 96 -9.72 -10.62 -23.05
CA LEU A 96 -11.08 -10.13 -23.25
C LEU A 96 -12.01 -11.03 -22.44
N ILE A 97 -12.62 -10.52 -21.37
CA ILE A 97 -13.81 -11.18 -20.80
C ILE A 97 -14.94 -10.95 -21.83
N PRO A 98 -15.52 -11.99 -22.43
CA PRO A 98 -16.60 -11.81 -23.41
C PRO A 98 -17.75 -10.99 -22.81
N GLY A 99 -18.13 -9.91 -23.48
CA GLY A 99 -19.19 -8.99 -23.01
C GLY A 99 -18.72 -7.86 -22.10
N ARG A 100 -17.42 -7.74 -21.77
CA ARG A 100 -16.86 -6.56 -21.11
C ARG A 100 -16.00 -5.77 -22.07
N ASP A 101 -16.11 -4.45 -22.01
CA ASP A 101 -15.31 -3.53 -22.81
C ASP A 101 -13.82 -3.67 -22.46
N PRO A 102 -12.96 -4.12 -23.40
CA PRO A 102 -11.51 -4.20 -23.19
C PRO A 102 -10.87 -2.88 -22.77
N ALA A 103 -11.45 -1.74 -23.17
CA ALA A 103 -10.95 -0.43 -22.74
C ALA A 103 -11.25 -0.14 -21.26
N LYS A 104 -12.16 -0.88 -20.63
CA LYS A 104 -12.55 -0.74 -19.21
C LYS A 104 -11.94 -1.80 -18.30
N TYR A 105 -11.50 -2.94 -18.85
CA TYR A 105 -10.97 -4.07 -18.07
C TYR A 105 -9.65 -4.58 -18.67
N THR A 106 -8.66 -3.71 -18.76
CA THR A 106 -7.26 -4.11 -18.87
C THR A 106 -6.82 -4.76 -17.56
N TYR A 107 -6.49 -6.06 -17.60
CA TYR A 107 -5.75 -6.69 -16.50
C TYR A 107 -4.48 -5.87 -16.24
N ILE A 108 -4.31 -5.47 -14.99
CA ILE A 108 -3.17 -4.69 -14.52
C ILE A 108 -1.97 -5.63 -14.59
N TYR A 109 -1.12 -5.46 -15.60
CA TYR A 109 0.21 -6.03 -15.54
C TYR A 109 0.93 -5.32 -14.42
N TYR A 110 1.23 -6.03 -13.35
CA TYR A 110 1.76 -5.43 -12.13
C TYR A 110 3.09 -4.73 -12.40
N LYS A 111 3.11 -3.40 -12.37
CA LYS A 111 4.33 -2.62 -12.55
C LYS A 111 4.82 -2.05 -11.24
N GLY A 112 5.89 -2.67 -10.75
CA GLY A 112 6.54 -2.25 -9.54
C GLY A 112 5.70 -2.44 -8.29
N TYR A 113 6.32 -2.14 -7.16
CA TYR A 113 5.69 -2.25 -5.86
C TYR A 113 5.99 -1.00 -5.04
N VAL A 114 5.21 -0.83 -3.99
CA VAL A 114 5.58 0.00 -2.84
C VAL A 114 5.49 -0.87 -1.59
N ASN A 115 6.18 -0.45 -0.52
CA ASN A 115 6.07 -1.14 0.75
C ASN A 115 4.86 -0.59 1.51
N LEU A 116 3.91 -1.44 1.86
CA LEU A 116 2.78 -1.12 2.73
C LEU A 116 3.16 -1.52 4.15
N ILE A 117 3.19 -0.55 5.07
CA ILE A 117 3.55 -0.76 6.48
C ILE A 117 2.29 -0.74 7.33
N ASN A 118 2.10 -1.76 8.16
CA ASN A 118 1.06 -1.80 9.18
C ASN A 118 1.52 -1.05 10.43
N ALA A 119 0.76 -0.04 10.85
CA ALA A 119 1.05 0.76 12.04
C ALA A 119 0.85 -0.01 13.34
N GLU A 120 -0.14 -0.89 13.39
CA GLU A 120 -0.50 -1.64 14.60
C GLU A 120 0.39 -2.86 14.83
N TRP A 121 1.25 -3.21 13.86
CA TRP A 121 2.16 -4.33 14.03
C TRP A 121 3.22 -4.04 15.09
N ASP A 122 3.47 -5.02 15.95
CA ASP A 122 4.55 -5.08 16.92
C ASP A 122 5.17 -6.50 16.99
N GLU A 123 6.17 -6.66 17.84
CA GLU A 123 6.85 -7.96 17.99
C GLU A 123 5.96 -9.05 18.59
N GLU A 124 4.92 -8.71 19.33
CA GLU A 124 4.00 -9.69 19.91
C GLU A 124 3.10 -10.27 18.81
N ALA A 125 2.51 -9.41 17.98
CA ALA A 125 1.79 -9.83 16.76
C ALA A 125 2.69 -10.65 15.83
N GLY A 126 3.97 -10.27 15.71
CA GLY A 126 4.98 -11.07 15.02
C GLY A 126 5.14 -12.49 15.59
N ARG A 127 5.31 -12.61 16.92
CA ARG A 127 5.42 -13.93 17.58
C ARG A 127 4.19 -14.80 17.36
N ASP A 128 3.00 -14.22 17.46
CA ASP A 128 1.73 -14.93 17.30
C ASP A 128 1.52 -15.45 15.87
N SER A 129 2.15 -14.83 14.88
CA SER A 129 2.12 -15.29 13.49
C SER A 129 2.94 -16.57 13.24
N GLY A 130 3.80 -16.99 14.18
CA GLY A 130 4.72 -18.11 14.03
C GLY A 130 6.05 -17.72 13.37
N ILE A 131 6.85 -18.71 12.97
CA ILE A 131 8.21 -18.53 12.43
C ILE A 131 8.28 -19.05 10.98
N ASP A 132 8.82 -18.23 10.07
CA ASP A 132 9.03 -18.57 8.64
C ASP A 132 10.47 -19.07 8.38
N GLY A 133 11.40 -18.85 9.31
CA GLY A 133 12.79 -19.30 9.21
C GLY A 133 13.68 -18.43 8.31
N ARG A 134 13.09 -17.63 7.40
CA ARG A 134 13.80 -16.59 6.63
C ARG A 134 13.92 -15.30 7.43
N VAL A 135 15.12 -14.71 7.45
CA VAL A 135 15.37 -13.40 8.05
C VAL A 135 14.96 -12.29 7.08
N VAL A 136 14.02 -11.43 7.50
CA VAL A 136 13.58 -10.23 6.79
C VAL A 136 13.63 -9.06 7.77
N ASP A 137 14.41 -8.02 7.47
CA ASP A 137 14.63 -6.87 8.36
C ASP A 137 15.00 -7.25 9.80
N GLY A 138 15.85 -8.28 9.93
CA GLY A 138 16.27 -8.83 11.22
C GLY A 138 15.24 -9.73 11.91
N LYS A 139 14.07 -9.97 11.31
CA LYS A 139 12.95 -10.73 11.90
C LYS A 139 12.74 -12.09 11.22
N THR A 140 12.37 -13.09 12.01
CA THR A 140 12.06 -14.45 11.54
C THR A 140 10.58 -14.82 11.64
N TYR A 141 9.76 -13.94 12.23
CA TYR A 141 8.31 -14.09 12.35
C TYR A 141 7.62 -14.18 11.01
N ALA A 142 6.57 -14.99 10.84
CA ALA A 142 5.83 -15.12 9.57
C ALA A 142 5.26 -13.78 9.08
N ASP A 143 4.76 -12.95 9.99
CA ASP A 143 4.39 -11.56 9.76
C ASP A 143 5.46 -10.59 10.29
N VAL A 144 6.01 -9.75 9.42
CA VAL A 144 7.02 -8.73 9.75
C VAL A 144 6.47 -7.29 9.75
N GLY A 145 5.15 -7.14 9.63
CA GLY A 145 4.46 -5.85 9.77
C GLY A 145 4.55 -4.94 8.56
N HIS A 146 5.01 -5.47 7.43
CA HIS A 146 4.97 -4.79 6.13
C HIS A 146 4.96 -5.82 5.01
N CYS A 147 4.40 -5.44 3.86
CA CYS A 147 4.43 -6.26 2.65
C CYS A 147 4.61 -5.38 1.41
N ARG A 148 4.96 -5.99 0.28
CA ARG A 148 5.03 -5.28 -1.00
C ARG A 148 3.68 -5.37 -1.69
N VAL A 149 3.09 -4.24 -2.02
CA VAL A 149 1.83 -4.17 -2.76
C VAL A 149 2.08 -3.60 -4.15
N VAL A 150 1.33 -4.03 -5.14
CA VAL A 150 1.47 -3.49 -6.49
C VAL A 150 1.05 -2.01 -6.52
N ALA A 151 1.94 -1.17 -7.03
CA ALA A 151 1.73 0.28 -7.07
C ALA A 151 0.47 0.67 -7.87
N ASP A 152 0.16 -0.08 -8.92
CA ASP A 152 -0.98 0.18 -9.79
C ASP A 152 -2.35 -0.12 -9.16
N TRP A 153 -2.42 -0.85 -8.05
CA TRP A 153 -3.68 -1.22 -7.39
C TRP A 153 -3.87 -0.56 -6.02
N LEU A 154 -3.07 0.48 -5.73
CA LEU A 154 -3.05 1.12 -4.41
C LEU A 154 -4.37 1.80 -4.06
N VAL A 155 -4.84 2.71 -4.91
CA VAL A 155 -6.00 3.56 -4.62
C VAL A 155 -6.99 3.54 -5.79
N PRO A 156 -8.28 3.25 -5.53
CA PRO A 156 -8.86 2.91 -4.22
C PRO A 156 -8.70 1.44 -3.81
N GLY A 157 -8.27 0.53 -4.71
CA GLY A 157 -8.38 -0.92 -4.52
C GLY A 157 -7.80 -1.48 -3.21
N THR A 158 -6.47 -1.37 -3.03
CA THR A 158 -5.77 -1.87 -1.82
C THR A 158 -6.34 -1.25 -0.56
N TYR A 159 -6.51 0.08 -0.54
CA TYR A 159 -7.02 0.78 0.62
C TYR A 159 -8.46 0.35 0.95
N TRP A 160 -9.34 0.20 -0.03
CA TRP A 160 -10.68 -0.33 0.21
C TRP A 160 -10.62 -1.73 0.85
N PHE A 161 -9.79 -2.63 0.34
CA PHE A 161 -9.70 -4.00 0.88
C PHE A 161 -9.14 -4.04 2.31
N LEU A 162 -8.16 -3.18 2.62
CA LEU A 162 -7.59 -3.02 3.97
C LEU A 162 -8.57 -2.46 5.00
N SER A 163 -9.72 -1.91 4.58
CA SER A 163 -10.79 -1.50 5.50
C SER A 163 -11.61 -2.69 6.03
N THR A 164 -11.39 -3.89 5.49
CA THR A 164 -12.07 -5.11 5.95
C THR A 164 -11.30 -5.78 7.08
N TRP A 165 -12.01 -6.54 7.92
CA TRP A 165 -11.43 -7.24 9.07
C TRP A 165 -10.37 -8.32 8.71
N VAL A 166 -10.40 -8.85 7.48
CA VAL A 166 -9.39 -9.79 6.95
C VAL A 166 -8.41 -9.14 5.98
N GLY A 167 -8.47 -7.82 5.81
CA GLY A 167 -7.76 -7.12 4.75
C GLY A 167 -6.27 -7.41 4.80
N TRP A 168 -5.66 -7.19 5.97
CA TRP A 168 -4.25 -7.48 6.20
C TRP A 168 -3.92 -8.96 6.03
N THR A 169 -4.60 -9.86 6.75
CA THR A 169 -4.29 -11.29 6.76
C THR A 169 -4.45 -11.95 5.39
N SER A 170 -5.40 -11.49 4.57
CA SER A 170 -5.61 -12.01 3.22
C SER A 170 -4.60 -11.47 2.22
N MET A 171 -4.27 -10.17 2.32
CA MET A 171 -3.30 -9.52 1.43
C MET A 171 -1.86 -9.85 1.77
N TYR A 172 -1.53 -10.08 3.05
CA TYR A 172 -0.16 -10.18 3.49
C TYR A 172 0.59 -11.29 2.75
N ARG A 173 1.70 -10.91 2.14
CA ARG A 173 2.71 -11.81 1.59
C ARG A 173 4.04 -11.33 2.13
N ARG A 174 4.83 -12.28 2.64
CA ARG A 174 6.12 -11.94 3.25
C ARG A 174 7.04 -11.38 2.16
N PRO A 175 7.66 -10.20 2.35
CA PRO A 175 8.72 -9.73 1.47
C PRO A 175 9.79 -10.81 1.26
N PRO A 176 10.30 -11.00 0.02
CA PRO A 176 10.19 -10.10 -1.13
C PRO A 176 8.95 -10.33 -2.02
N GLU A 177 8.01 -11.20 -1.64
CA GLU A 177 6.80 -11.47 -2.41
C GLU A 177 5.94 -10.20 -2.53
N ILE A 178 5.33 -10.03 -3.70
CA ILE A 178 4.46 -8.89 -4.02
C ILE A 178 3.02 -9.38 -4.03
N THR A 179 2.16 -8.72 -3.28
CA THR A 179 0.74 -9.01 -3.24
C THR A 179 -0.04 -8.15 -4.23
N CYS A 180 -0.99 -8.80 -4.86
CA CYS A 180 -1.99 -8.23 -5.74
C CYS A 180 -3.29 -8.97 -5.42
N TYR A 181 -4.31 -8.24 -4.98
CA TYR A 181 -5.61 -8.82 -4.67
C TYR A 181 -6.68 -8.20 -5.55
#